data_AF-A0A1I7KNZ5-F1
#
_entry.id   AF-A0A1I7KNZ5-F1
#
_cell.length_a   1.000
_cell.length_b   1.000
_cell.length_c   1.000
_cell.angle_alpha   90.00
_cell.angle_beta   90.00
_cell.angle_gamma   90.00
#
_symmetry.space_group_name_H-M   'P 1'
#
loop_
_entity.id
_entity.type
_entity.pdbx_description
1 polymer ?
#
loop_
_entity_poly.entity_id
_entity_poly.type
_entity_poly.pdbx_seq_one_letter_code
_entity_poly.pdbx_strand_id
1 'polypeptide(L)'
;MKTTFLAAAAAAMLGLAGAAIAAPDEAQRQAIQRAMAAKDKLREAEAAKGAERAKLMGEHMRMMKEVMDGMRAMEPRPGTTVQEREEWMREHQQLMRQMMDQMMAEHHMMMKGHADGKKPHDAEKRDGQQKDGPEHKH
;
A
#
# COMPACT_ATOMS: atom_id res chain seq x y z
N MET A 1 -30.42 64.49 8.72
CA MET A 1 -30.79 63.06 8.85
C MET A 1 -29.45 62.32 8.98
N LYS A 2 -28.86 62.00 10.14
CA LYS A 2 -29.29 61.10 11.24
C LYS A 2 -29.90 59.84 10.63
N THR A 3 -29.19 58.73 10.48
CA THR A 3 -28.80 57.82 11.58
C THR A 3 -27.55 56.98 11.27
N THR A 4 -26.64 56.95 12.25
CA THR A 4 -25.56 55.98 12.46
C THR A 4 -26.13 54.59 12.73
N PHE A 5 -25.66 53.56 12.02
CA PHE A 5 -25.96 52.17 12.36
C PHE A 5 -25.07 51.72 13.53
N LEU A 6 -25.67 51.67 14.71
CA LEU A 6 -25.12 51.07 15.92
C LEU A 6 -25.69 49.65 16.09
N ALA A 7 -24.81 48.79 16.61
CA ALA A 7 -25.08 47.62 17.45
C ALA A 7 -25.70 46.36 16.80
N ALA A 8 -24.97 45.25 16.86
CA ALA A 8 -25.12 44.33 17.98
C ALA A 8 -24.00 43.27 17.98
N ALA A 9 -23.22 43.27 19.06
CA ALA A 9 -22.45 42.11 19.46
C ALA A 9 -23.44 41.07 20.02
N ALA A 10 -23.40 39.86 19.49
CA ALA A 10 -23.95 38.68 20.16
C ALA A 10 -22.87 37.61 20.17
N ALA A 11 -22.19 37.52 21.32
CA ALA A 11 -21.33 36.41 21.66
C ALA A 11 -22.18 35.13 21.72
N ALA A 12 -21.91 34.19 20.82
CA ALA A 12 -22.27 32.80 20.99
C ALA A 12 -20.99 32.02 21.30
N MET A 13 -20.46 32.21 22.51
CA MET A 13 -19.68 31.16 23.15
C MET A 13 -20.67 30.14 23.70
N LEU A 14 -20.93 29.08 22.94
CA LEU A 14 -21.58 27.88 23.44
C LEU A 14 -20.86 26.70 22.81
N GLY A 15 -20.15 25.99 23.69
CA GLY A 15 -19.17 24.97 23.37
C GLY A 15 -19.71 23.89 22.45
N LEU A 16 -18.98 23.64 21.38
CA LEU A 16 -18.66 22.26 21.11
C LEU A 16 -17.54 21.92 22.08
N ALA A 17 -17.93 21.36 23.24
CA ALA A 17 -17.08 20.38 23.89
C ALA A 17 -16.66 19.44 22.77
N GLY A 18 -15.39 19.52 22.40
CA GLY A 18 -14.83 18.63 21.42
C GLY A 18 -15.18 17.24 21.91
N ALA A 19 -16.07 16.55 21.18
CA ALA A 19 -15.76 15.19 20.89
C ALA A 19 -14.36 15.30 20.30
N ALA A 20 -13.35 15.04 21.12
CA ALA A 20 -12.07 14.60 20.63
C ALA A 20 -12.42 13.29 19.93
N ILE A 21 -12.93 13.41 18.70
CA ILE A 21 -12.77 12.39 17.69
C ILE A 21 -11.27 12.29 17.68
N ALA A 22 -10.75 11.27 18.36
CA ALA A 22 -9.35 11.10 18.62
C ALA A 22 -8.70 10.93 17.25
N ALA A 23 -8.33 12.06 16.66
CA ALA A 23 -7.74 12.12 15.35
C ALA A 23 -6.54 11.18 15.37
N PRO A 24 -6.31 10.41 14.28
CA PRO A 24 -5.14 9.55 14.21
C PRO A 24 -3.91 10.36 14.57
N ASP A 25 -3.05 9.75 15.38
CA ASP A 25 -1.81 10.34 15.81
C ASP A 25 -1.02 10.83 14.58
N GLU A 26 -0.22 11.88 14.73
CA GLU A 26 0.45 12.52 13.59
C GLU A 26 1.36 11.53 12.87
N ALA A 27 2.04 10.65 13.61
CA ALA A 27 2.83 9.55 13.04
C ALA A 27 1.98 8.60 12.18
N GLN A 28 0.77 8.26 12.66
CA GLN A 28 -0.17 7.37 11.97
C GLN A 28 -0.74 8.03 10.71
N ARG A 29 -1.09 9.31 10.78
CA ARG A 29 -1.52 10.11 9.61
C ARG A 29 -0.46 10.13 8.53
N GLN A 30 0.78 10.41 8.90
CA GLN A 30 1.89 10.45 7.95
C GLN A 30 2.15 9.07 7.32
N ALA A 31 2.05 8.00 8.10
CA ALA A 31 2.20 6.64 7.57
C ALA A 31 1.08 6.27 6.61
N ILE A 32 -0.17 6.64 6.91
CA ILE A 32 -1.32 6.47 6.00
C ILE A 32 -1.10 7.22 4.68
N GLN A 33 -0.67 8.48 4.75
CA GLN A 33 -0.40 9.28 3.55
C GLN A 33 0.70 8.66 2.68
N ARG A 34 1.81 8.21 3.30
CA ARG A 34 2.89 7.53 2.59
C ARG A 34 2.44 6.20 1.99
N ALA A 35 1.60 5.44 2.68
CA ALA A 35 1.04 4.20 2.17
C ALA A 35 0.11 4.43 0.95
N MET A 36 -0.65 5.54 0.94
CA MET A 36 -1.44 5.93 -0.23
C MET A 36 -0.54 6.35 -1.41
N ALA A 37 0.51 7.13 -1.15
CA ALA A 37 1.47 7.50 -2.18
C ALA A 37 2.18 6.28 -2.78
N ALA A 38 2.56 5.31 -1.95
CA ALA A 38 3.11 4.04 -2.40
C ALA A 38 2.11 3.29 -3.31
N LYS A 39 0.82 3.28 -2.97
CA LYS A 39 -0.23 2.64 -3.77
C LYS A 39 -0.39 3.28 -5.14
N ASP A 40 -0.33 4.60 -5.21
CA ASP A 40 -0.40 5.32 -6.48
C ASP A 40 0.81 5.00 -7.37
N LYS A 41 1.99 4.85 -6.77
CA LYS A 41 3.21 4.43 -7.48
C LYS A 41 3.12 3.01 -8.01
N LEU A 42 2.51 2.09 -7.27
CA LEU A 42 2.22 0.74 -7.75
C LEU A 42 1.26 0.76 -8.95
N ARG A 43 0.24 1.62 -8.93
CA ARG A 43 -0.69 1.79 -10.07
C ARG A 43 -0.01 2.38 -11.30
N GLU A 44 0.86 3.37 -11.11
CA GLU A 44 1.70 3.91 -12.19
C GLU A 44 2.59 2.81 -12.78
N ALA A 45 3.21 1.99 -11.93
CA ALA A 45 4.04 0.87 -12.36
C ALA A 45 3.25 -0.19 -13.14
N GLU A 46 2.01 -0.49 -12.75
CA GLU A 46 1.12 -1.42 -13.45
C GLU A 46 0.83 -0.97 -14.89
N ALA A 47 0.61 0.33 -15.08
CA ALA A 47 0.35 0.93 -16.39
C ALA A 47 1.61 1.10 -17.24
N ALA A 48 2.79 1.18 -16.61
CA ALA A 48 4.07 1.38 -17.29
C ALA A 48 4.65 0.09 -17.88
N LYS A 49 5.71 0.23 -18.69
CA LYS A 49 6.46 -0.90 -19.30
C LYS A 49 7.97 -0.68 -19.19
N GLY A 50 8.72 -1.77 -19.32
CA GLY A 50 10.18 -1.74 -19.42
C GLY A 50 10.86 -1.03 -18.23
N ALA A 51 11.86 -0.19 -18.54
CA ALA A 51 12.67 0.50 -17.55
C ALA A 51 11.86 1.43 -16.62
N GLU A 52 10.82 2.09 -17.14
CA GLU A 52 9.99 2.99 -16.32
C GLU A 52 9.18 2.22 -15.29
N ARG A 53 8.62 1.05 -15.67
CA ARG A 53 7.97 0.15 -14.71
C ARG A 53 8.94 -0.30 -13.62
N ALA A 54 10.15 -0.67 -13.98
CA ALA A 54 11.17 -1.10 -13.01
C ALA A 54 11.54 0.03 -12.02
N LYS A 55 11.67 1.26 -12.52
CA LYS A 55 11.94 2.44 -11.69
C LYS A 55 10.79 2.72 -10.72
N LEU A 56 9.55 2.76 -11.20
CA LEU A 56 8.37 2.99 -10.38
C LEU A 56 8.17 1.91 -9.32
N MET A 57 8.44 0.64 -9.66
CA MET A 57 8.45 -0.46 -8.68
C MET A 57 9.53 -0.27 -7.61
N GLY A 58 10.74 0.18 -7.99
CA GLY A 58 11.80 0.50 -7.03
C GLY A 58 11.39 1.63 -6.07
N GLU A 59 10.72 2.67 -6.57
CA GLU A 59 10.17 3.75 -5.76
C GLU A 59 9.07 3.24 -4.81
N HIS A 60 8.12 2.44 -5.32
CA HIS A 60 7.07 1.81 -4.52
C HIS A 60 7.65 0.99 -3.36
N MET A 61 8.61 0.12 -3.64
CA MET A 61 9.29 -0.72 -2.66
C MET A 61 9.98 0.08 -1.56
N ARG A 62 10.65 1.17 -1.94
CA ARG A 62 11.30 2.07 -0.97
C ARG A 62 10.26 2.68 -0.04
N MET A 63 9.16 3.21 -0.58
CA MET A 63 8.08 3.80 0.20
C MET A 63 7.41 2.77 1.12
N MET A 64 7.17 1.55 0.64
CA MET A 64 6.63 0.45 1.46
C MET A 64 7.54 0.10 2.63
N LYS A 65 8.86 0.07 2.40
CA LYS A 65 9.84 -0.16 3.48
C LYS A 65 9.81 0.97 4.51
N GLU A 66 9.80 2.23 4.07
CA GLU A 66 9.72 3.39 4.96
C GLU A 66 8.46 3.35 5.84
N VAL A 67 7.31 3.00 5.27
CA VAL A 67 6.06 2.84 6.03
C VAL A 67 6.17 1.68 7.02
N MET A 68 6.67 0.51 6.60
CA MET A 68 6.85 -0.65 7.48
C MET A 68 7.75 -0.33 8.68
N ASP A 69 8.89 0.32 8.42
CA ASP A 69 9.84 0.69 9.46
C ASP A 69 9.19 1.67 10.46
N GLY A 70 8.43 2.65 9.95
CA GLY A 70 7.67 3.59 10.78
C GLY A 70 6.60 2.90 11.62
N MET A 71 5.87 1.95 11.05
CA MET A 71 4.84 1.18 11.76
C MET A 71 5.39 0.33 12.90
N ARG A 72 6.54 -0.31 12.68
CA ARG A 72 7.20 -1.13 13.71
C ARG A 72 7.62 -0.30 14.92
N ALA A 73 7.94 0.98 14.72
CA ALA A 73 8.33 1.91 15.76
C ALA A 73 7.16 2.68 16.39
N MET A 74 5.94 2.56 15.84
CA MET A 74 4.76 3.27 16.35
C MET A 74 4.13 2.53 17.53
N GLU A 75 3.82 3.29 18.58
CA GLU A 75 3.10 2.80 19.75
C GLU A 75 1.90 3.73 20.04
N PRO A 76 0.84 3.23 20.68
CA PRO A 76 -0.24 4.09 21.16
C PRO A 76 0.32 5.05 22.22
N ARG A 77 -0.10 6.32 22.17
CA ARG A 77 0.39 7.35 23.09
C ARG A 77 0.20 6.92 24.57
N PRO A 78 1.17 7.17 25.45
CA PRO A 78 1.04 6.84 26.86
C PRO A 78 -0.03 7.72 27.52
N GLY A 79 -0.78 7.17 28.47
CA GLY A 79 -1.78 7.91 29.24
C GLY A 79 -3.09 8.23 28.49
N THR A 80 -3.30 7.71 27.27
CA THR A 80 -4.59 7.84 26.58
C THR A 80 -5.68 6.97 27.19
N THR A 81 -6.93 7.34 26.96
CA THR A 81 -8.10 6.55 27.30
C THR A 81 -8.15 5.22 26.54
N VAL A 82 -9.00 4.30 27.00
CA VAL A 82 -9.24 3.02 26.32
C VAL A 82 -9.80 3.24 24.91
N GLN A 83 -10.71 4.20 24.75
CA GLN A 83 -11.32 4.52 23.44
C GLN A 83 -10.28 5.04 22.43
N GLU A 84 -9.39 5.94 22.87
CA GLU A 84 -8.30 6.44 22.03
C GLU A 84 -7.31 5.34 21.63
N ARG A 85 -7.05 4.38 22.55
CA ARG A 85 -6.22 3.22 22.26
C ARG A 85 -6.87 2.28 21.24
N GLU A 86 -8.19 2.08 21.34
CA GLU A 86 -8.96 1.27 20.37
C GLU A 86 -8.99 1.92 18.98
N GLU A 87 -9.16 3.24 18.92
CA GLU A 87 -9.07 4.01 17.67
C GLU A 87 -7.68 3.85 17.03
N TRP A 88 -6.62 4.04 17.81
CA TRP A 88 -5.26 3.84 17.35
C TRP A 88 -5.04 2.42 16.80
N MET A 89 -5.52 1.40 17.51
CA MET A 89 -5.43 0.00 17.08
C MET A 89 -6.18 -0.25 15.76
N ARG A 90 -7.37 0.33 15.60
CA ARG A 90 -8.19 0.21 14.39
C ARG A 90 -7.47 0.80 13.18
N GLU A 91 -6.94 2.01 13.32
CA GLU A 91 -6.19 2.70 12.27
C GLU A 91 -4.88 1.96 11.94
N HIS A 92 -4.19 1.42 12.95
CA HIS A 92 -2.95 0.65 12.75
C HIS A 92 -3.23 -0.64 11.97
N GLN A 93 -4.31 -1.34 12.30
CA GLN A 93 -4.75 -2.53 11.56
C GLN A 93 -5.19 -2.18 10.14
N GLN A 94 -5.83 -1.03 9.93
CA GLN A 94 -6.20 -0.59 8.59
C GLN A 94 -4.97 -0.32 7.73
N LEU A 95 -3.96 0.34 8.29
CA LEU A 95 -2.70 0.56 7.60
C LEU A 95 -2.01 -0.78 7.25
N MET A 96 -1.96 -1.74 8.19
CA MET A 96 -1.43 -3.09 7.92
C MET A 96 -2.16 -3.77 6.76
N ARG A 97 -3.51 -3.72 6.73
CA ARG A 97 -4.30 -4.28 5.63
C ARG A 97 -3.95 -3.64 4.29
N GLN A 98 -3.87 -2.30 4.25
CA GLN A 98 -3.51 -1.58 3.02
C GLN A 98 -2.11 -1.95 2.51
N MET A 99 -1.16 -2.22 3.39
CA MET A 99 0.17 -2.65 3.02
C MET A 99 0.19 -4.09 2.49
N MET A 100 -0.56 -4.99 3.13
CA MET A 100 -0.71 -6.37 2.64
C MET A 100 -1.35 -6.40 1.25
N ASP A 101 -2.39 -5.60 1.02
CA ASP A 101 -3.05 -5.51 -0.28
C ASP A 101 -2.07 -5.06 -1.37
N GLN A 102 -1.20 -4.08 -1.07
CA GLN A 102 -0.18 -3.59 -2.00
C GLN A 102 0.88 -4.66 -2.29
N MET A 103 1.38 -5.37 -1.28
CA MET A 103 2.34 -6.47 -1.49
C MET A 103 1.74 -7.60 -2.32
N MET A 104 0.47 -7.93 -2.12
CA MET A 104 -0.23 -8.94 -2.93
C MET A 104 -0.38 -8.50 -4.39
N ALA A 105 -0.75 -7.22 -4.61
CA ALA A 105 -0.88 -6.66 -5.95
C ALA A 105 0.48 -6.62 -6.68
N GLU A 106 1.54 -6.22 -6.00
CA GLU A 106 2.92 -6.30 -6.50
C GLU A 106 3.29 -7.75 -6.87
N HIS A 107 3.05 -8.71 -5.96
CA HIS A 107 3.40 -10.10 -6.21
C HIS A 107 2.68 -10.64 -7.44
N HIS A 108 1.38 -10.35 -7.59
CA HIS A 108 0.61 -10.71 -8.77
C HIS A 108 1.19 -10.10 -10.05
N MET A 109 1.58 -8.83 -9.99
CA MET A 109 2.19 -8.12 -11.10
C MET A 109 3.54 -8.74 -11.53
N MET A 110 4.37 -9.17 -10.59
CA MET A 110 5.64 -9.85 -10.86
C MET A 110 5.45 -11.25 -11.45
N MET A 111 4.43 -11.98 -10.98
CA MET A 111 4.09 -13.31 -11.50
C MET A 111 3.53 -13.24 -12.93
N LYS A 112 2.68 -12.26 -13.23
CA LYS A 112 2.18 -12.03 -14.60
C LYS A 112 3.32 -11.72 -15.58
N GLY A 113 4.28 -10.89 -15.17
CA GLY A 113 5.46 -10.57 -15.98
C GLY A 113 6.34 -11.79 -16.31
N HIS A 114 6.37 -12.80 -15.44
CA HIS A 114 7.08 -14.06 -15.70
C HIS A 114 6.30 -15.00 -16.62
N ALA A 115 4.96 -15.03 -16.53
CA ALA A 115 4.12 -15.87 -17.37
C ALA A 115 4.13 -15.43 -18.85
N ASP A 116 4.13 -14.12 -19.11
CA ASP A 116 4.16 -13.55 -20.47
C ASP A 116 5.52 -13.76 -21.20
N GLY A 117 6.57 -14.19 -20.49
CA GLY A 117 7.90 -14.47 -21.04
C GLY A 117 8.09 -15.90 -21.58
N LYS A 118 7.16 -16.82 -21.32
CA LYS A 118 7.21 -18.20 -21.83
C LYS A 118 6.35 -18.32 -23.08
N LYS A 119 6.93 -18.06 -24.26
CA LYS A 119 6.32 -18.54 -25.51
C LYS A 119 6.22 -20.08 -25.44
N PRO A 120 5.07 -20.69 -25.74
CA PRO A 120 4.96 -22.14 -25.86
C PRO A 120 5.61 -22.55 -27.18
N HIS A 121 6.92 -22.73 -27.21
CA HIS A 121 7.61 -23.18 -28.43
C HIS A 121 8.55 -24.37 -28.25
N ASP A 122 8.51 -25.04 -27.09
CA ASP A 122 9.34 -26.22 -26.81
C ASP A 122 8.54 -27.42 -26.29
N ALA A 123 7.24 -27.51 -26.61
CA ALA A 123 6.42 -28.68 -26.28
C ALA A 123 6.41 -29.75 -27.39
N GLU A 124 7.17 -29.58 -28.47
CA GLU A 124 7.16 -30.49 -29.62
C GLU A 124 8.58 -30.88 -30.04
N LYS A 125 9.14 -31.88 -29.34
CA LYS A 125 10.11 -32.86 -29.87
C LYS A 125 10.61 -33.79 -28.76
N ARG A 126 9.73 -34.67 -28.28
CA ARG A 126 10.14 -35.91 -27.63
C ARG A 126 9.16 -37.00 -28.02
N ASP A 127 9.14 -37.34 -29.30
CA ASP A 127 8.70 -38.65 -29.77
C ASP A 127 9.24 -38.82 -31.19
N GLY A 128 10.25 -39.69 -31.35
CA GLY A 128 10.76 -40.04 -32.67
C GLY A 128 12.27 -39.93 -32.82
N GLN A 129 13.04 -40.67 -32.02
CA GLN A 129 14.23 -41.34 -32.56
C GLN A 129 14.72 -42.43 -31.59
N GLN A 130 14.20 -43.65 -31.74
CA GLN A 130 14.92 -44.84 -31.34
C GLN A 130 14.96 -45.77 -32.56
N LYS A 131 16.07 -45.69 -33.30
CA LYS A 131 16.46 -46.66 -34.32
C LYS A 131 17.84 -47.20 -33.97
N ASP A 132 17.84 -48.51 -33.75
CA ASP A 132 18.80 -49.52 -34.22
C ASP A 132 20.23 -49.60 -33.65
N GLY A 133 20.45 -50.67 -32.87
CA GLY A 133 21.62 -51.58 -32.97
C GLY A 133 22.77 -51.38 -31.97
N PRO A 134 23.57 -52.43 -31.64
CA PRO A 134 23.73 -53.69 -32.39
C PRO A 134 23.51 -54.99 -31.59
N GLU A 135 23.37 -56.06 -32.37
CA GLU A 135 23.31 -57.47 -32.01
C GLU A 135 24.47 -57.94 -31.11
N HIS A 136 24.18 -58.82 -30.15
CA HIS A 136 25.15 -59.84 -29.72
C HIS A 136 24.44 -61.16 -29.38
N LYS A 137 24.86 -62.17 -30.16
CA LYS A 137 24.64 -63.61 -30.11
C LYS A 137 24.34 -64.20 -28.73
N HIS A 138 23.41 -65.16 -28.68
CA HIS A 138 23.68 -66.57 -28.33
C HIS A 138 22.63 -67.48 -28.95
#